data_AF-A0A1S3T4Z8-F1
#
_entry.id   AF-A0A1S3T4Z8-F1
#
_cell.length_a   1.000
_cell.length_b   1.000
_cell.length_c   1.000
_cell.angle_alpha   90.00
_cell.angle_beta   90.00
_cell.angle_gamma   90.00
#
_symmetry.space_group_name_H-M   'P 1'
#
loop_
_entity.id
_entity.type
_entity.pdbx_description
1 polymer ?
#
loop_
_entity_poly.entity_id
_entity_poly.type
_entity_poly.pdbx_seq_one_letter_code
_entity_poly.pdbx_strand_id
1 'polypeptide(L)'
;MLEKIQTMLAQQQGDERRFQGITLKGNLKGFTDLTNLQQHMEVAINIVVDDLKARFGGLLKDEGVQTPVESFRVLNPDTWPEDQASLLTFGDDGVADLMRHFKEPLERSGCNMAAIQDEWQGLKILVSHNFKDKSYSGLWETLLTKDPYRHDYKNILELVQLMQVLPISAVQCERGEALRRTGLRILQEAALGSPPPKT
;
A
#
# COMPACT_ATOMS: atom_id res chain seq x y z
N MET A 1 -1.83 21.32 -32.10
CA MET A 1 -2.44 20.48 -31.04
C MET A 1 -3.68 21.14 -30.42
N LEU A 2 -3.68 22.48 -30.26
CA LEU A 2 -4.85 23.28 -29.86
C LEU A 2 -6.03 23.24 -30.85
N GLU A 3 -5.78 23.16 -32.16
CA GLU A 3 -6.85 23.10 -33.17
C GLU A 3 -7.67 21.79 -33.12
N LYS A 4 -7.04 20.66 -32.72
CA LYS A 4 -7.75 19.37 -32.58
C LYS A 4 -8.70 19.33 -31.38
N ILE A 5 -8.47 20.19 -30.38
CA ILE A 5 -9.38 20.34 -29.23
C ILE A 5 -10.61 21.15 -29.66
N GLN A 6 -10.46 22.10 -30.60
CA GLN A 6 -11.59 22.86 -31.15
C GLN A 6 -12.47 22.02 -32.09
N THR A 7 -11.92 21.03 -32.80
CA THR A 7 -12.72 20.18 -33.71
C THR A 7 -13.59 19.14 -32.98
N MET A 8 -13.38 18.90 -31.68
CA MET A 8 -14.22 18.03 -30.85
C MET A 8 -15.38 18.76 -30.15
N LEU A 9 -15.54 20.06 -30.41
CA LEU A 9 -16.71 20.80 -29.96
C LEU A 9 -17.90 20.42 -30.82
N ALA A 10 -18.67 19.47 -30.27
CA ALA A 10 -20.10 19.23 -30.49
C ALA A 10 -20.68 19.77 -31.81
N GLN A 11 -21.12 18.87 -32.69
CA GLN A 11 -22.14 19.22 -33.68
C GLN A 11 -23.34 19.81 -32.91
N GLN A 12 -23.45 21.14 -32.91
CA GLN A 12 -24.58 21.84 -32.34
C GLN A 12 -25.73 21.74 -33.34
N GLN A 13 -26.71 20.92 -33.00
CA GLN A 13 -28.01 20.95 -33.64
C GLN A 13 -29.04 21.03 -32.52
N GLY A 14 -29.42 22.25 -32.18
CA GLY A 14 -30.29 22.54 -31.04
C GLY A 14 -29.58 22.50 -29.67
N ASP A 15 -30.35 22.78 -28.62
CA ASP A 15 -29.91 22.98 -27.23
C ASP A 15 -29.35 21.71 -26.55
N GLU A 16 -29.24 20.59 -27.27
CA GLU A 16 -28.69 19.32 -26.79
C GLU A 16 -27.30 19.05 -27.37
N ARG A 17 -26.27 19.01 -26.51
CA ARG A 17 -24.93 18.57 -26.91
C ARG A 17 -24.75 17.08 -26.62
N ARG A 18 -24.34 16.32 -27.64
CA ARG A 18 -24.04 14.88 -27.56
C ARG A 18 -22.54 14.64 -27.69
N PHE A 19 -22.00 13.71 -26.90
CA PHE A 19 -20.65 13.17 -27.06
C PHE A 19 -20.73 11.64 -27.12
N GLN A 20 -20.18 11.04 -28.18
CA GLN A 20 -20.24 9.59 -28.41
C GLN A 20 -21.65 8.97 -28.26
N GLY A 21 -22.68 9.69 -28.72
CA GLY A 21 -24.07 9.23 -28.65
C GLY A 21 -24.76 9.43 -27.29
N ILE A 22 -24.05 9.93 -26.26
CA ILE A 22 -24.62 10.24 -24.95
C ILE A 22 -24.99 11.72 -24.91
N THR A 23 -26.25 12.01 -24.58
CA THR A 23 -26.71 13.38 -24.31
C THR A 23 -26.13 13.85 -22.97
N LEU A 24 -25.26 14.85 -23.02
CA LEU A 24 -24.64 15.41 -21.83
C LEU A 24 -25.64 16.34 -21.15
N LYS A 25 -26.22 15.91 -20.02
CA LYS A 25 -27.03 16.77 -19.15
C LYS A 25 -26.12 17.40 -18.10
N GLY A 26 -25.77 18.67 -18.30
CA GLY A 26 -24.96 19.43 -17.35
C GLY A 26 -24.67 20.84 -17.87
N ASN A 27 -24.75 21.83 -16.97
CA ASN A 27 -24.45 23.21 -17.30
C ASN A 27 -22.95 23.48 -17.07
N LEU A 28 -22.19 23.74 -18.14
CA LEU A 28 -20.76 24.06 -18.07
C LEU A 28 -20.47 25.50 -17.60
N LYS A 29 -21.48 26.31 -17.26
CA LYS A 29 -21.28 27.68 -16.74
C LYS A 29 -20.44 27.75 -15.45
N GLY A 30 -20.23 26.63 -14.75
CA GLY A 30 -19.34 26.57 -13.59
C GLY A 30 -17.84 26.43 -13.93
N PHE A 31 -17.49 26.11 -15.18
CA PHE A 31 -16.09 25.89 -15.57
C PHE A 31 -15.32 27.18 -15.91
N THR A 32 -16.02 28.32 -16.00
CA THR A 32 -15.40 29.64 -16.23
C THR A 32 -15.01 30.36 -14.93
N ASP A 33 -15.33 29.78 -13.76
CA ASP A 33 -15.05 30.40 -12.46
C ASP A 33 -13.74 29.83 -11.90
N LEU A 34 -12.61 30.39 -12.37
CA LEU A 34 -11.25 29.99 -11.98
C LEU A 34 -11.02 30.08 -10.44
N THR A 35 -11.77 30.93 -9.75
CA THR A 35 -11.82 31.06 -8.29
C THR A 35 -12.45 29.83 -7.63
N ASN A 36 -13.54 29.29 -8.18
CA ASN A 36 -14.12 28.02 -7.70
C ASN A 36 -13.19 26.85 -7.99
N LEU A 37 -12.43 26.87 -9.09
CA LEU A 37 -11.44 25.82 -9.38
C LEU A 37 -10.34 25.80 -8.32
N GLN A 38 -9.78 26.96 -7.95
CA GLN A 38 -8.79 27.05 -6.88
C GLN A 38 -9.34 26.53 -5.54
N GLN A 39 -10.58 26.89 -5.21
CA GLN A 39 -11.23 26.42 -3.99
C GLN A 39 -11.50 24.90 -4.02
N HIS A 40 -11.93 24.35 -5.16
CA HIS A 40 -12.10 22.91 -5.33
C HIS A 40 -10.77 22.16 -5.27
N MET A 41 -9.68 22.73 -5.81
CA MET A 41 -8.34 22.17 -5.69
C MET A 41 -7.87 22.16 -4.24
N GLU A 42 -8.07 23.23 -3.49
CA GLU A 42 -7.69 23.32 -2.08
C GLU A 42 -8.47 22.32 -1.23
N VAL A 43 -9.79 22.19 -1.46
CA VAL A 43 -10.63 21.16 -0.81
C VAL A 43 -10.14 19.75 -1.14
N ALA A 44 -9.83 19.45 -2.40
CA ALA A 44 -9.31 18.14 -2.79
C ALA A 44 -7.94 17.84 -2.15
N ILE A 45 -7.05 18.83 -2.09
CA ILE A 45 -5.75 18.71 -1.42
C ILE A 45 -5.96 18.41 0.07
N ASN A 46 -6.82 19.16 0.74
CA ASN A 46 -7.07 18.98 2.17
C ASN A 46 -7.65 17.61 2.48
N ILE A 47 -8.61 17.11 1.67
CA ILE A 47 -9.14 15.75 1.82
C ILE A 47 -8.03 14.71 1.69
N VAL A 48 -7.19 14.81 0.65
CA VAL A 48 -6.08 13.87 0.46
C VAL A 48 -5.09 13.93 1.62
N VAL A 49 -4.75 15.13 2.09
CA VAL A 49 -3.85 15.33 3.23
C VAL A 49 -4.44 14.73 4.51
N ASP A 50 -5.73 14.92 4.76
CA ASP A 50 -6.41 14.39 5.94
C ASP A 50 -6.52 12.86 5.89
N ASP A 51 -6.80 12.28 4.72
CA ASP A 51 -6.79 10.83 4.51
C ASP A 51 -5.38 10.24 4.74
N LEU A 52 -4.34 10.91 4.23
CA LEU A 52 -2.95 10.51 4.47
C LEU A 52 -2.59 10.59 5.95
N LYS A 53 -3.00 11.65 6.65
CA LYS A 53 -2.78 11.79 8.10
C LYS A 53 -3.55 10.74 8.90
N ALA A 54 -4.79 10.45 8.53
CA ALA A 54 -5.60 9.42 9.20
C ALA A 54 -4.96 8.04 9.06
N ARG A 55 -4.37 7.75 7.90
CA ARG A 55 -3.76 6.44 7.60
C ARG A 55 -2.32 6.29 8.09
N PHE A 56 -1.48 7.30 7.91
CA PHE A 56 -0.03 7.24 8.16
C PHE A 56 0.43 8.10 9.33
N GLY A 57 -0.45 8.95 9.87
CA GLY A 57 -0.10 9.85 10.97
C GLY A 57 0.39 9.10 12.20
N GLY A 58 -0.16 7.92 12.50
CA GLY A 58 0.33 7.07 13.60
C GLY A 58 1.77 6.58 13.42
N LEU A 59 2.23 6.38 12.17
CA LEU A 59 3.58 5.91 11.87
C LEU A 59 4.63 7.02 11.99
N LEU A 60 4.20 8.28 11.85
CA LEU A 60 5.07 9.46 11.90
C LEU A 60 5.05 10.15 13.27
N LYS A 61 4.17 9.72 14.18
CA LYS A 61 4.14 10.22 15.55
C LYS A 61 5.28 9.60 16.33
N ASP A 62 6.02 10.46 17.00
CA ASP A 62 7.01 10.06 17.98
C ASP A 62 6.30 9.73 19.30
N GLU A 63 5.87 8.48 19.43
CA GLU A 63 5.33 7.92 20.69
C GLU A 63 6.41 7.13 21.46
N GLY A 64 7.69 7.25 21.07
CA GLY A 64 8.83 6.44 21.57
C GLY A 64 10.16 7.19 21.56
N VAL A 65 11.26 6.46 21.30
CA VAL A 65 12.60 7.06 21.06
C VAL A 65 12.80 7.37 19.56
N GLN A 66 12.08 6.64 18.71
CA GLN A 66 12.07 6.77 17.26
C GLN A 66 10.64 6.59 16.75
N THR A 67 10.36 7.13 15.56
CA THR A 67 9.09 6.87 14.88
C THR A 67 9.06 5.41 14.39
N PRO A 68 7.88 4.76 14.33
CA PRO A 68 7.74 3.42 13.75
C PRO A 68 8.35 3.28 12.34
N VAL A 69 8.30 4.33 11.52
CA VAL A 69 8.96 4.37 10.19
C VAL A 69 10.47 4.26 10.30
N GLU A 70 11.08 4.94 11.26
CA GLU A 70 12.52 4.86 11.50
C GLU A 70 12.90 3.48 12.04
N SER A 71 12.09 2.91 12.94
CA SER A 71 12.31 1.56 13.47
C SER A 71 12.29 0.50 12.36
N PHE A 72 11.51 0.68 11.28
CA PHE A 72 11.53 -0.24 10.13
C PHE A 72 12.87 -0.29 9.38
N ARG A 73 13.77 0.68 9.56
CA ARG A 73 15.11 0.64 8.93
C ARG A 73 15.91 -0.56 9.37
N VAL A 74 15.67 -1.09 10.58
CA VAL A 74 16.36 -2.29 11.09
C VAL A 74 16.08 -3.51 10.23
N LEU A 75 14.93 -3.56 9.54
CA LEU A 75 14.57 -4.63 8.61
C LEU A 75 15.20 -4.44 7.23
N ASN A 76 16.04 -3.44 7.01
CA ASN A 76 16.84 -3.35 5.79
C ASN A 76 18.22 -3.99 6.01
N PRO A 77 18.50 -5.17 5.42
CA PRO A 77 19.79 -5.84 5.55
C PRO A 77 20.99 -5.00 5.11
N ASP A 78 20.79 -4.06 4.17
CA ASP A 78 21.86 -3.16 3.71
C ASP A 78 22.36 -2.20 4.81
N THR A 79 21.61 -2.05 5.90
CA THR A 79 21.97 -1.22 7.05
C THR A 79 22.68 -1.98 8.16
N TRP A 80 22.82 -3.31 8.02
CA TRP A 80 23.37 -4.14 9.08
C TRP A 80 24.89 -4.03 9.14
N PRO A 81 25.47 -4.02 10.35
CA PRO A 81 26.91 -4.01 10.51
C PRO A 81 27.53 -5.32 10.00
N GLU A 82 28.70 -5.22 9.38
CA GLU A 82 29.45 -6.39 8.90
C GLU A 82 30.15 -7.13 10.04
N ASP A 83 30.46 -6.43 11.14
CA ASP A 83 31.12 -7.01 12.29
C ASP A 83 30.13 -7.76 13.18
N GLN A 84 30.54 -8.95 13.60
CA GLN A 84 29.66 -9.86 14.34
C GLN A 84 29.28 -9.31 15.73
N ALA A 85 30.16 -8.54 16.36
CA ALA A 85 29.91 -7.99 17.69
C ALA A 85 28.78 -6.97 17.69
N SER A 86 28.79 -6.04 16.73
CA SER A 86 27.72 -5.03 16.58
C SER A 86 26.43 -5.64 16.02
N LEU A 87 26.52 -6.67 15.17
CA LEU A 87 25.35 -7.35 14.61
C LEU A 87 24.47 -8.01 15.69
N LEU A 88 25.09 -8.54 16.75
CA LEU A 88 24.37 -9.19 17.85
C LEU A 88 23.35 -8.26 18.50
N THR A 89 23.66 -6.99 18.74
CA THR A 89 22.71 -6.07 19.39
C THR A 89 22.01 -5.12 18.41
N PHE A 90 22.37 -5.16 17.13
CA PHE A 90 21.80 -4.26 16.12
C PHE A 90 20.30 -4.45 15.96
N GLY A 91 19.57 -3.33 16.02
CA GLY A 91 18.14 -3.26 15.72
C GLY A 91 17.22 -3.79 16.82
N ASP A 92 17.75 -4.21 17.98
CA ASP A 92 16.96 -4.81 19.06
C ASP A 92 15.91 -3.84 19.61
N ASP A 93 16.28 -2.58 19.82
CA ASP A 93 15.36 -1.51 20.25
C ASP A 93 14.32 -1.21 19.16
N GLY A 94 14.73 -1.20 17.89
CA GLY A 94 13.84 -0.95 16.76
C GLY A 94 12.79 -2.05 16.60
N VAL A 95 13.18 -3.32 16.75
CA VAL A 95 12.23 -4.44 16.74
C VAL A 95 11.28 -4.34 17.95
N ALA A 96 11.77 -4.01 19.14
CA ALA A 96 10.94 -3.82 20.32
C ALA A 96 9.92 -2.68 20.15
N ASP A 97 10.32 -1.56 19.52
CA ASP A 97 9.43 -0.44 19.21
C ASP A 97 8.36 -0.84 18.19
N LEU A 98 8.73 -1.59 17.14
CA LEU A 98 7.77 -2.14 16.16
C LEU A 98 6.78 -3.11 16.81
N MET A 99 7.25 -3.99 17.70
CA MET A 99 6.40 -4.90 18.46
C MET A 99 5.40 -4.14 19.34
N ARG A 100 5.84 -3.04 19.98
CA ARG A 100 4.97 -2.18 20.79
C ARG A 100 3.91 -1.50 19.92
N HIS A 101 4.32 -0.96 18.77
CA HIS A 101 3.42 -0.22 17.87
C HIS A 101 2.40 -1.13 17.16
N PHE A 102 2.82 -2.30 16.68
CA PHE A 102 1.98 -3.24 15.95
C PHE A 102 1.43 -4.39 16.81
N LYS A 103 1.39 -4.21 18.13
CA LYS A 103 0.97 -5.25 19.08
C LYS A 103 -0.38 -5.88 18.70
N GLU A 104 -1.41 -5.07 18.48
CA GLU A 104 -2.75 -5.57 18.19
C GLU A 104 -2.83 -6.35 16.85
N PRO A 105 -2.29 -5.86 15.72
CA PRO A 105 -2.14 -6.65 14.51
C PRO A 105 -1.40 -7.98 14.70
N LEU A 106 -0.28 -7.98 15.43
CA LEU A 106 0.54 -9.17 15.65
C LEU A 106 -0.20 -10.21 16.49
N GLU A 107 -0.84 -9.82 17.58
CA GLU A 107 -1.64 -10.72 18.41
C GLU A 107 -2.81 -11.34 17.62
N ARG A 108 -3.47 -10.54 16.77
CA ARG A 108 -4.56 -11.03 15.90
C ARG A 108 -4.09 -12.06 14.87
N SER A 109 -2.85 -11.97 14.39
CA SER A 109 -2.26 -12.94 13.46
C SER A 109 -1.85 -14.27 14.12
N GLY A 110 -1.92 -14.37 15.46
CA GLY A 110 -1.44 -15.52 16.22
C GLY A 110 0.08 -15.55 16.40
N CYS A 111 0.73 -14.40 16.27
CA CYS A 111 2.17 -14.24 16.44
C CYS A 111 2.58 -14.43 17.91
N ASN A 112 3.63 -15.22 18.15
CA ASN A 112 4.23 -15.36 19.47
C ASN A 112 5.21 -14.21 19.72
N MET A 113 4.71 -13.14 20.34
CA MET A 113 5.49 -11.94 20.65
C MET A 113 6.76 -12.22 21.46
N ALA A 114 6.75 -13.23 22.36
CA ALA A 114 7.91 -13.56 23.17
C ALA A 114 9.05 -14.19 22.36
N ALA A 115 8.77 -14.78 21.20
CA ALA A 115 9.75 -15.42 20.35
C ALA A 115 10.38 -14.47 19.32
N ILE A 116 9.78 -13.30 19.06
CA ILE A 116 10.24 -12.37 18.01
C ILE A 116 11.69 -11.93 18.22
N GLN A 117 12.08 -11.63 19.47
CA GLN A 117 13.43 -11.17 19.76
C GLN A 117 14.48 -12.27 19.50
N ASP A 118 14.19 -13.51 19.91
CA ASP A 118 15.08 -14.65 19.69
C ASP A 118 15.16 -15.02 18.20
N GLU A 119 14.04 -14.98 17.49
CA GLU A 119 13.98 -15.16 16.04
C GLU A 119 14.78 -14.08 15.31
N TRP A 120 14.69 -12.82 15.74
CA TRP A 120 15.45 -11.72 15.16
C TRP A 120 16.97 -11.95 15.26
N GLN A 121 17.43 -12.40 16.43
CA GLN A 121 18.84 -12.75 16.65
C GLN A 121 19.30 -13.87 15.73
N GLY A 122 18.53 -14.96 15.66
CA GLY A 122 18.83 -16.08 14.77
C GLY A 122 18.80 -15.68 13.29
N LEU A 123 17.87 -14.82 12.90
CA LEU A 123 17.71 -14.35 11.52
C LEU A 123 18.92 -13.53 11.08
N LYS A 124 19.40 -12.60 11.92
CA LYS A 124 20.59 -11.80 11.64
C LYS A 124 21.80 -12.69 11.35
N ILE A 125 22.02 -13.71 12.17
CA ILE A 125 23.10 -14.68 11.99
C ILE A 125 22.92 -15.46 10.68
N LEU A 126 21.72 -16.01 10.45
CA LEU A 126 21.41 -16.78 9.24
C LEU A 126 21.71 -15.98 7.95
N VAL A 127 21.20 -14.76 7.86
CA VAL A 127 21.37 -13.89 6.70
C VAL A 127 22.82 -13.48 6.51
N SER A 128 23.52 -13.13 7.60
CA SER A 128 24.94 -12.77 7.54
C SER A 128 25.81 -13.91 7.02
N HIS A 129 25.45 -15.18 7.22
CA HIS A 129 26.27 -16.32 6.81
C HIS A 129 25.88 -16.89 5.44
N ASN A 130 24.59 -16.89 5.11
CA ASN A 130 24.06 -17.69 4.00
C ASN A 130 23.50 -16.86 2.83
N PHE A 131 23.30 -15.55 3.03
CA PHE A 131 22.56 -14.73 2.06
C PHE A 131 23.20 -13.38 1.74
N LYS A 132 24.50 -13.21 1.99
CA LYS A 132 25.24 -11.97 1.65
C LYS A 132 25.21 -11.62 0.15
N ASP A 133 25.01 -12.62 -0.71
CA ASP A 133 24.98 -12.50 -2.17
C ASP A 133 23.58 -12.17 -2.72
N LYS A 134 22.54 -12.20 -1.88
CA LYS A 134 21.16 -11.97 -2.33
C LYS A 134 20.82 -10.49 -2.37
N SER A 135 20.03 -10.11 -3.38
CA SER A 135 19.36 -8.82 -3.38
C SER A 135 18.32 -8.74 -2.27
N TYR A 136 17.98 -7.53 -1.83
CA TYR A 136 16.92 -7.27 -0.85
C TYR A 136 15.63 -8.04 -1.15
N SER A 137 15.12 -7.97 -2.39
CA SER A 137 13.90 -8.67 -2.79
C SER A 137 14.06 -10.18 -2.76
N GLY A 138 15.17 -10.71 -3.28
CA GLY A 138 15.43 -12.14 -3.33
C GLY A 138 15.65 -12.76 -1.94
N LEU A 139 16.19 -11.99 -0.99
CA LEU A 139 16.31 -12.39 0.41
C LEU A 139 14.93 -12.58 1.03
N TRP A 140 14.11 -11.53 1.05
CA TRP A 140 12.80 -11.59 1.69
C TRP A 140 11.86 -12.58 1.01
N GLU A 141 11.90 -12.69 -0.32
CA GLU A 141 11.18 -13.73 -1.05
C GLU A 141 11.59 -15.13 -0.58
N THR A 142 12.90 -15.38 -0.43
CA THR A 142 13.41 -16.67 0.05
C THR A 142 12.92 -16.98 1.47
N LEU A 143 13.04 -16.02 2.39
CA LEU A 143 12.67 -16.21 3.79
C LEU A 143 11.15 -16.37 3.98
N LEU A 144 10.35 -15.66 3.19
CA LEU A 144 8.88 -15.70 3.27
C LEU A 144 8.25 -16.93 2.60
N THR A 145 8.95 -17.57 1.65
CA THR A 145 8.37 -18.64 0.83
C THR A 145 8.97 -20.02 1.04
N LYS A 146 10.24 -20.12 1.47
CA LYS A 146 10.94 -21.40 1.56
C LYS A 146 10.96 -21.94 2.98
N ASP A 147 10.71 -23.24 3.07
CA ASP A 147 10.96 -24.00 4.29
C ASP A 147 12.46 -24.33 4.43
N PRO A 148 12.98 -24.36 5.68
CA PRO A 148 12.24 -24.20 6.93
C PRO A 148 12.08 -22.73 7.39
N TYR A 149 12.69 -21.77 6.70
CA TYR A 149 12.79 -20.37 7.15
C TYR A 149 11.44 -19.71 7.44
N ARG A 150 10.45 -19.94 6.57
CA ARG A 150 9.09 -19.41 6.74
C ARG A 150 8.45 -19.85 8.06
N HIS A 151 8.75 -21.06 8.51
CA HIS A 151 8.19 -21.62 9.74
C HIS A 151 9.01 -21.27 10.97
N ASP A 152 10.33 -21.35 10.87
CA ASP A 152 11.25 -21.12 11.98
C ASP A 152 11.30 -19.64 12.41
N TYR A 153 11.08 -18.71 11.48
CA TYR A 153 11.11 -17.26 11.71
C TYR A 153 9.74 -16.60 11.49
N LYS A 154 8.65 -17.37 11.64
CA LYS A 154 7.31 -16.91 11.28
C LYS A 154 6.88 -15.61 11.99
N ASN A 155 7.35 -15.37 13.22
CA ASN A 155 6.89 -14.27 14.05
C ASN A 155 7.58 -12.96 13.65
N ILE A 156 8.90 -13.00 13.43
CA ILE A 156 9.65 -11.85 12.90
C ILE A 156 9.29 -11.56 11.44
N LEU A 157 8.99 -12.59 10.65
CA LEU A 157 8.54 -12.41 9.26
C LEU A 157 7.16 -11.74 9.16
N GLU A 158 6.32 -11.81 10.19
CA GLU A 158 5.06 -11.05 10.22
C GLU A 158 5.32 -9.54 10.31
N LEU A 159 6.33 -9.12 11.09
CA LEU A 159 6.76 -7.71 11.13
C LEU A 159 7.29 -7.23 9.78
N VAL A 160 8.03 -8.08 9.07
CA VAL A 160 8.52 -7.79 7.71
C VAL A 160 7.35 -7.67 6.73
N GLN A 161 6.33 -8.53 6.84
CA GLN A 161 5.14 -8.43 6.01
C GLN A 161 4.36 -7.14 6.30
N LEU A 162 4.22 -6.75 7.57
CA LEU A 162 3.61 -5.46 7.95
C LEU A 162 4.38 -4.29 7.32
N MET A 163 5.72 -4.29 7.37
CA MET A 163 6.56 -3.30 6.69
C MET A 163 6.26 -3.22 5.19
N GLN A 164 6.13 -4.37 4.52
CA GLN A 164 5.92 -4.44 3.08
C GLN A 164 4.52 -3.99 2.65
N VAL A 165 3.50 -4.14 3.50
CA VAL A 165 2.13 -3.71 3.18
C VAL A 165 1.94 -2.19 3.34
N LEU A 166 2.71 -1.53 4.21
CA LEU A 166 2.59 -0.10 4.48
C LEU A 166 2.84 0.82 3.25
N PRO A 167 3.86 0.63 2.40
CA PRO A 167 4.08 1.48 1.22
C PRO A 167 3.16 1.16 0.02
N ILE A 168 2.43 0.04 0.00
CA ILE A 168 1.68 -0.40 -1.21
C ILE A 168 0.36 0.34 -1.37
N SER A 169 -0.14 0.98 -0.31
CA SER A 169 -1.50 1.50 -0.28
C SER A 169 -1.66 2.95 -0.79
N ALA A 170 -0.59 3.56 -1.33
CA ALA A 170 -0.65 4.80 -2.11
C ALA A 170 -0.38 4.59 -3.63
N VAL A 171 0.39 3.59 -4.02
CA VAL A 171 0.74 3.34 -5.45
C VAL A 171 -0.18 2.31 -6.12
N GLN A 172 -0.98 1.54 -5.38
CA GLN A 172 -2.04 0.70 -5.96
C GLN A 172 -3.42 1.39 -6.05
N CYS A 173 -3.45 2.71 -6.19
CA CYS A 173 -4.68 3.38 -6.64
C CYS A 173 -5.10 2.91 -8.06
N GLU A 174 -4.17 2.36 -8.86
CA GLU A 174 -4.49 1.88 -10.22
C GLU A 174 -4.96 0.41 -10.29
N ARG A 175 -4.67 -0.44 -9.27
CA ARG A 175 -5.17 -1.83 -9.25
C ARG A 175 -6.53 -1.99 -8.56
N GLY A 176 -6.94 -1.02 -7.73
CA GLY A 176 -8.29 -0.97 -7.14
C GLY A 176 -9.40 -0.84 -8.18
N GLU A 177 -9.15 -0.19 -9.32
CA GLU A 177 -10.14 -0.11 -10.40
C GLU A 177 -10.36 -1.44 -11.13
N ALA A 178 -9.35 -2.29 -11.22
CA ALA A 178 -9.49 -3.60 -11.88
C ALA A 178 -10.37 -4.55 -11.06
N LEU A 179 -10.22 -4.54 -9.72
CA LEU A 179 -11.05 -5.34 -8.83
C LEU A 179 -12.50 -4.78 -8.77
N ARG A 180 -12.67 -3.45 -8.82
CA ARG A 180 -14.01 -2.82 -8.88
C ARG A 180 -14.72 -3.10 -10.20
N ARG A 181 -14.02 -3.11 -11.34
CA ARG A 181 -14.61 -3.46 -12.65
C ARG A 181 -14.95 -4.95 -12.78
N THR A 182 -14.16 -5.83 -12.19
CA THR A 182 -14.41 -7.28 -12.25
C THR A 182 -15.59 -7.68 -11.35
N GLY A 183 -15.68 -7.11 -10.15
CA GLY A 183 -16.83 -7.30 -9.26
C GLY A 183 -18.15 -6.77 -9.86
N LEU A 184 -18.13 -5.61 -10.52
CA LEU A 184 -19.32 -5.07 -11.19
C LEU A 184 -19.75 -5.95 -12.39
N ARG A 185 -18.80 -6.55 -13.12
CA ARG A 185 -19.12 -7.46 -14.24
C ARG A 185 -19.76 -8.76 -13.77
N ILE A 186 -19.25 -9.35 -12.68
CA ILE A 186 -19.84 -10.56 -12.06
C ILE A 186 -21.23 -10.26 -11.49
N LEU A 187 -21.43 -9.09 -10.86
CA LEU A 187 -22.74 -8.68 -10.37
C LEU A 187 -23.72 -8.34 -11.50
N GLN A 188 -23.24 -7.85 -12.64
CA GLN A 188 -24.05 -7.56 -13.82
C GLN A 188 -24.43 -8.83 -14.59
N GLU A 189 -23.55 -9.83 -14.64
CA GLU A 189 -23.85 -11.18 -15.16
C GLU A 189 -24.81 -11.95 -14.23
N ALA A 190 -24.66 -11.82 -12.91
CA ALA A 190 -25.59 -12.39 -11.93
C ALA A 190 -26.96 -11.69 -11.95
N ALA A 191 -27.02 -10.39 -12.22
CA ALA A 191 -28.27 -9.63 -12.30
C ALA A 191 -29.02 -9.80 -13.63
N LEU A 192 -28.35 -10.19 -14.72
CA LEU A 192 -28.98 -10.34 -16.03
C LEU A 192 -29.57 -11.73 -16.30
N GLY A 193 -29.36 -12.71 -15.42
CA GLY A 193 -30.00 -14.02 -15.49
C GLY A 193 -29.65 -14.81 -16.75
N SER A 194 -29.07 -16.00 -16.59
CA SER A 194 -28.90 -16.92 -17.71
C SER A 194 -30.23 -17.09 -18.46
N PRO A 195 -30.28 -16.90 -19.79
CA PRO A 195 -31.51 -17.15 -20.55
C PRO A 195 -31.89 -18.63 -20.40
N PRO A 196 -33.19 -18.94 -20.24
CA PRO A 196 -33.64 -20.30 -20.03
C PRO A 196 -33.23 -21.20 -21.21
N PRO A 197 -32.94 -22.48 -20.96
CA PRO A 197 -32.58 -23.42 -22.02
C PRO A 197 -33.73 -23.52 -23.02
N LYS A 198 -33.41 -23.30 -24.30
CA LYS A 198 -34.36 -23.55 -25.39
C LYS A 198 -34.58 -25.06 -25.46
N THR A 199 -35.84 -25.48 -25.27
CA THR A 199 -36.33 -26.82 -25.61
C THR A 199 -36.18 -27.10 -27.10
#